data_AF-A0A528CKK0-F1
#
_entry.id   AF-A0A528CKK0-F1
#
_cell.length_a   1.000
_cell.length_b   1.000
_cell.length_c   1.000
_cell.angle_alpha   90.00
_cell.angle_beta   90.00
_cell.angle_gamma   90.00
#
_symmetry.space_group_name_H-M   'P 1'
#
loop_
_entity.id
_entity.type
_entity.pdbx_description
1 polymer ?
#
loop_
_entity_poly.entity_id
_entity_poly.type
_entity_poly.pdbx_seq_one_letter_code
_entity_poly.pdbx_strand_id
1 'polypeptide(L)'
;RWQGRDIPQLDRVKVLVFAGNHGVTAQGVSAFPSEVTVQMVANFAGGGAAINQLARIAGAELDVIPLDLDRPTSDFTQVPAMDDEAFL
;
A
#
# COMPACT_ATOMS: atom_id res chain seq x y z
N ARG A 1 2.34 0.57 29.90
CA ARG A 1 2.32 -0.76 29.24
C ARG A 1 1.12 -0.76 28.30
N TRP A 2 1.29 -1.06 27.00
CA TRP A 2 0.27 -0.79 25.97
C TRP A 2 -1.05 -1.56 26.15
N GLN A 3 -1.00 -2.79 26.66
CA GLN A 3 -2.18 -3.65 26.83
C GLN A 3 -2.58 -3.86 28.30
N GLY A 4 -1.85 -3.29 29.26
CA GLY A 4 -2.19 -3.38 30.70
C GLY A 4 -2.23 -4.78 31.34
N ARG A 5 -1.84 -5.84 30.62
CA ARG A 5 -1.89 -7.24 31.09
C ARG A 5 -0.51 -7.87 31.30
N ASP A 6 -0.46 -8.88 32.15
CA ASP A 6 0.78 -9.60 32.49
C ASP A 6 1.31 -10.47 31.35
N ILE A 7 0.41 -11.16 30.66
CA ILE A 7 0.71 -11.92 29.45
C ILE A 7 0.03 -11.21 28.26
N PRO A 8 0.79 -10.57 27.36
CA PRO A 8 0.22 -9.92 26.18
C PRO A 8 -0.37 -10.95 25.20
N GLN A 9 -1.33 -10.50 24.39
CA GLN A 9 -1.96 -11.31 23.34
C GLN A 9 -2.14 -10.48 22.06
N LEU A 10 -2.40 -11.17 20.94
CA LEU A 10 -2.66 -10.60 19.63
C LEU A 10 -4.14 -10.78 19.27
N ASP A 11 -5.00 -10.01 19.95
CA ASP A 11 -6.46 -10.16 19.81
C ASP A 11 -7.02 -9.55 18.52
N ARG A 12 -6.35 -8.54 17.98
CA ARG A 12 -6.72 -7.86 16.74
C ARG A 12 -5.46 -7.56 15.94
N VAL A 13 -5.33 -8.21 14.79
CA VAL A 13 -4.22 -7.99 13.85
C VAL A 13 -4.80 -7.36 12.60
N LYS A 14 -4.21 -6.24 12.17
CA LYS A 14 -4.56 -5.57 10.92
C LYS A 14 -3.33 -5.51 10.01
N VAL A 15 -3.57 -5.68 8.72
CA VAL A 15 -2.63 -5.39 7.64
C VAL A 15 -3.23 -4.23 6.85
N LEU A 16 -2.50 -3.12 6.75
CA LEU A 16 -2.90 -1.94 5.99
C LEU A 16 -1.97 -1.81 4.79
N VAL A 17 -2.52 -1.84 3.58
CA VAL A 17 -1.76 -1.66 2.34
C VAL A 17 -2.11 -0.32 1.73
N PHE A 18 -1.18 0.63 1.77
CA PHE A 18 -1.32 1.92 1.09
C PHE A 18 -0.71 1.81 -0.31
N ALA A 19 -1.52 2.05 -1.34
CA ALA A 19 -1.10 1.93 -2.74
C ALA A 19 -1.07 3.32 -3.39
N GLY A 20 0.06 3.69 -4.00
CA GLY A 20 0.25 4.94 -4.72
C GLY A 20 1.19 4.77 -5.89
N ASN A 21 1.14 5.69 -6.85
CA ASN A 21 1.98 5.65 -8.05
C ASN A 21 3.15 6.66 -7.98
N HIS A 22 4.20 6.39 -8.74
CA HIS A 22 5.44 7.17 -8.72
C HIS A 22 5.84 7.67 -10.10
N GLY A 23 6.08 8.97 -10.26
CA GLY A 23 6.43 9.57 -11.55
C GLY A 23 7.76 9.08 -12.12
N VAL A 24 8.70 8.68 -11.26
CA VAL A 24 10.00 8.11 -11.68
C VAL A 24 9.83 6.84 -12.55
N THR A 25 8.70 6.14 -12.47
CA THR A 25 8.47 4.94 -13.29
C THR A 25 8.44 5.23 -14.79
N ALA A 26 8.18 6.48 -15.19
CA ALA A 26 8.26 6.92 -16.58
C ALA A 26 9.67 6.78 -17.18
N GLN A 27 10.72 6.66 -16.34
CA GLN A 27 12.10 6.39 -16.78
C GLN A 27 12.39 4.90 -17.07
N GLY A 28 11.39 4.01 -16.95
CA GLY A 28 11.58 2.58 -17.20
C GLY A 28 12.36 1.85 -16.10
N VAL A 29 12.34 2.38 -14.87
CA VAL A 29 13.00 1.76 -13.70
C VAL A 29 12.29 0.51 -13.18
N SER A 30 11.11 0.18 -13.73
CA SER A 30 10.29 -0.98 -13.36
C SER A 30 10.07 -1.89 -14.56
N ALA A 31 10.05 -3.20 -14.33
CA ALA A 31 9.67 -4.19 -15.33
C ALA A 31 8.16 -4.22 -15.62
N PHE A 32 7.36 -3.55 -14.78
CA PHE A 32 5.92 -3.46 -14.88
C PHE A 32 5.48 -2.00 -15.10
N PRO A 33 4.45 -1.77 -15.92
CA PRO A 33 3.93 -0.42 -16.15
C PRO A 33 3.12 0.05 -14.93
N SER A 34 2.94 1.37 -14.79
CA SER A 34 2.32 1.99 -13.61
C SER A 34 0.86 1.58 -13.37
N GLU A 35 0.14 1.16 -14.42
CA GLU A 35 -1.25 0.71 -14.32
C GLU A 35 -1.39 -0.58 -13.51
N VAL A 36 -0.30 -1.33 -13.31
CA VAL A 36 -0.30 -2.54 -12.48
C VAL A 36 -0.68 -2.22 -11.04
N THR A 37 -0.42 -1.02 -10.53
CA THR A 37 -0.86 -0.62 -9.19
C THR A 37 -2.38 -0.70 -9.03
N VAL A 38 -3.15 -0.17 -10.00
CA VAL A 38 -4.62 -0.23 -10.00
C VAL A 38 -5.11 -1.68 -10.10
N GLN A 39 -4.48 -2.47 -10.96
CA GLN A 39 -4.79 -3.90 -11.12
C GLN A 39 -4.54 -4.68 -9.83
N MET A 40 -3.44 -4.40 -9.13
CA MET A 40 -3.12 -5.06 -7.87
C MET A 40 -4.05 -4.64 -6.74
N VAL A 41 -4.47 -3.36 -6.68
CA VAL A 41 -5.51 -2.92 -5.73
C VAL A 41 -6.81 -3.68 -5.97
N ALA A 42 -7.24 -3.84 -7.22
CA ALA A 42 -8.39 -4.67 -7.56
C ALA A 42 -8.18 -6.15 -7.19
N ASN A 43 -6.97 -6.69 -7.39
CA ASN A 43 -6.62 -8.06 -6.99
C ASN A 43 -6.67 -8.26 -5.47
N PHE A 44 -6.20 -7.28 -4.69
CA PHE A 44 -6.29 -7.29 -3.23
C PHE A 44 -7.74 -7.28 -2.77
N ALA A 45 -8.58 -6.42 -3.35
CA ALA A 45 -10.02 -6.36 -3.07
C ALA A 45 -10.73 -7.68 -3.43
N GLY A 46 -10.30 -8.32 -4.53
CA GLY A 46 -10.80 -9.62 -4.97
C GLY A 46 -10.29 -10.82 -4.16
N GLY A 47 -9.35 -10.64 -3.23
CA GLY A 47 -8.82 -11.73 -2.41
C GLY A 47 -7.78 -12.62 -3.10
N GLY A 48 -7.30 -12.25 -4.30
CA GLY A 48 -6.49 -13.09 -5.17
C GLY A 48 -4.98 -12.96 -4.99
N ALA A 49 -4.51 -12.00 -4.21
CA ALA A 49 -3.08 -11.78 -4.02
C ALA A 49 -2.50 -12.61 -2.87
N ALA A 50 -1.17 -12.71 -2.86
CA ALA A 50 -0.43 -13.40 -1.80
C ALA A 50 -0.74 -12.82 -0.40
N ILE A 51 -0.85 -11.48 -0.27
CA ILE A 51 -1.13 -10.84 1.01
C ILE A 51 -2.50 -11.23 1.58
N ASN A 52 -3.49 -11.51 0.73
CA ASN A 52 -4.79 -12.00 1.17
C ASN A 52 -4.66 -13.36 1.86
N GLN A 53 -3.83 -14.26 1.31
CA GLN A 53 -3.62 -15.59 1.89
C GLN A 53 -2.82 -15.52 3.19
N LEU A 54 -1.80 -14.66 3.24
CA LEU A 54 -1.02 -14.43 4.47
C LEU A 54 -1.87 -13.83 5.59
N ALA A 55 -2.72 -12.83 5.27
CA ALA A 55 -3.65 -12.25 6.23
C ALA A 55 -4.61 -13.30 6.78
N ARG A 56 -5.16 -14.18 5.93
CA ARG A 56 -6.03 -15.29 6.36
C ARG A 56 -5.32 -16.27 7.29
N ILE A 57 -4.09 -16.70 6.95
CA ILE A 57 -3.30 -17.61 7.79
C ILE A 57 -3.01 -16.97 9.16
N ALA A 58 -2.72 -15.67 9.17
CA ALA A 58 -2.43 -14.92 10.39
C ALA A 58 -3.68 -14.53 11.20
N GLY A 59 -4.90 -14.80 10.71
CA GLY A 59 -6.13 -14.31 11.32
C GLY A 59 -6.23 -12.77 11.35
N ALA A 60 -5.59 -12.10 10.40
CA ALA A 60 -5.53 -10.65 10.30
C ALA A 60 -6.59 -10.10 9.34
N GLU A 61 -7.15 -8.94 9.69
CA GLU A 61 -7.98 -8.14 8.80
C GLU A 61 -7.09 -7.36 7.82
N LEU A 62 -7.41 -7.39 6.54
CA LEU A 62 -6.65 -6.70 5.49
C LEU A 62 -7.47 -5.54 4.93
N ASP A 63 -6.94 -4.33 5.06
CA ASP A 63 -7.48 -3.11 4.45
C ASP A 63 -6.51 -2.59 3.38
N VAL A 64 -7.07 -2.15 2.25
CA VAL A 64 -6.31 -1.59 1.13
C VAL A 64 -6.76 -0.15 0.91
N ILE A 65 -5.81 0.77 0.96
CA ILE A 65 -6.03 2.21 0.93
C ILE A 65 -5.37 2.77 -0.34
N PRO A 66 -6.13 3.00 -1.43
CA PRO A 66 -5.61 3.67 -2.61
C PRO A 66 -5.37 5.17 -2.31
N LEU A 67 -4.16 5.65 -2.62
CA LEU A 67 -3.70 7.03 -2.48
C LEU A 67 -3.67 7.69 -3.87
N ASP A 68 -4.84 8.10 -4.36
CA ASP A 68 -5.04 8.78 -5.66
C ASP A 68 -4.21 8.16 -6.81
N LEU A 69 -4.60 6.95 -7.22
CA LEU A 69 -3.80 6.15 -8.15
C LEU A 69 -3.66 6.78 -9.54
N ASP A 70 -4.56 7.69 -9.92
CA ASP A 70 -4.52 8.42 -11.18
C ASP A 70 -3.55 9.62 -11.14
N ARG A 71 -3.08 10.00 -9.94
CA ARG A 71 -2.14 11.09 -9.71
C ARG A 71 -0.83 10.55 -9.12
N PRO A 72 0.12 10.11 -9.97
CA PRO A 72 1.45 9.73 -9.48
C PRO A 72 2.14 10.92 -8.82
N THR A 73 3.04 10.62 -7.88
CA THR A 73 4.02 11.61 -7.41
C THR A 73 4.87 12.12 -8.58
N SER A 74 5.50 13.28 -8.44
CA SER A 74 6.45 13.78 -9.43
C SER A 74 7.69 12.88 -9.53
N ASP A 75 8.39 12.97 -10.64
CA ASP A 75 9.70 12.35 -10.79
C ASP A 75 10.72 13.05 -9.89
N PHE A 76 11.04 12.39 -8.77
CA PHE A 76 11.92 12.94 -7.74
C PHE A 76 13.35 13.22 -8.21
N THR A 77 13.75 12.71 -9.37
CA THR A 77 15.07 12.98 -9.95
C THR A 77 15.14 14.36 -10.61
N GLN A 78 13.98 14.95 -10.94
CA GLN A 78 13.87 16.24 -11.61
C GLN A 78 13.38 17.35 -10.67
N VAL A 79 12.39 17.04 -9.84
CA VAL A 79 11.74 17.95 -8.88
C VAL A 79 11.34 17.16 -7.64
N PRO A 80 11.06 17.78 -6.47
CA PRO A 80 10.52 17.03 -5.34
C PRO A 80 9.27 16.21 -5.70
N ALA A 81 9.13 15.01 -5.12
CA ALA A 81 8.04 14.08 -5.43
C ALA A 81 6.63 14.67 -5.17
N MET A 82 6.52 15.55 -4.20
CA MET A 82 5.30 16.24 -3.78
C MET A 82 5.69 17.56 -3.09
N ASP A 83 4.78 18.53 -3.13
CA ASP A 83 4.84 19.71 -2.27
C ASP A 83 4.15 19.45 -0.92
N ASP A 84 4.26 20.40 0.00
CA ASP A 84 3.67 20.27 1.35
C ASP A 84 2.14 20.18 1.31
N GLU A 85 1.50 20.79 0.31
CA GLU A 85 0.04 20.75 0.15
C GLU A 85 -0.42 19.36 -0.30
N ALA A 86 0.28 18.72 -1.24
CA ALA A 86 -0.02 17.37 -1.70
C ALA A 86 0.35 16.28 -0.67
N PHE A 87 1.16 16.60 0.34
CA PHE A 87 1.52 15.68 1.43
C PHE A 87 0.47 15.60 2.56
N LEU A 88 -0.26 16.70 2.82
CA LEU A 88 -1.20 16.84 3.94
C LEU A 88 -2.64 16.45 3.58
#